data_AF-K9EKV6-F1
#
_entry.id   AF-K9EKV6-F1
#
_cell.length_a   1.000
_cell.length_b   1.000
_cell.length_c   1.000
_cell.angle_alpha   90.00
_cell.angle_beta   90.00
_cell.angle_gamma   90.00
#
_symmetry.space_group_name_H-M   'P 1'
#
loop_
_entity.id
_entity.type
_entity.pdbx_description
1 polymer ?
#
loop_
_entity_poly.entity_id
_entity_poly.type
_entity_poly.pdbx_seq_one_letter_code
_entity_poly.pdbx_strand_id
1 'polypeptide(L)'
;MRYVYTIGFILLAIVLQLLTGNFPVSFFAFPLNIIFAAIWLFLLWILYKEYRNTKITRFLCSPQTSILSIGLFIGGGLVIGLFPQLSDAETQTHGGLLATLGCYNFMTSWTFIAILFLLLSNLAMITIHACRHRKQTRWRFILNHAGLWLALFAGVLGSSDTQTLRIPLYKGEPAREAFDMNGTSHYLDYEIELNSFAVEYYPNGHPSRFAANVRLGNEEALLEVNHPYSYQLGEDVYLSGYDVMKGNESSYCILQVVRQPWKYVVVAGILMMLVGAILLFINGPKSV
;
A
#
# COMPACT_ATOMS: atom_id res chain seq x y z
N MET A 1 5.63 17.81 27.40
CA MET A 1 4.18 17.57 27.18
C MET A 1 3.90 16.79 25.91
N ARG A 2 4.34 17.24 24.71
CA ARG A 2 4.04 16.55 23.44
C ARG A 2 4.63 15.14 23.34
N TYR A 3 5.89 14.96 23.76
CA TYR A 3 6.51 13.63 23.88
C TYR A 3 5.73 12.67 24.78
N VAL A 4 5.11 13.18 25.85
CA VAL A 4 4.30 12.36 26.78
C VAL A 4 3.07 11.81 26.09
N TYR A 5 2.39 12.61 25.25
CA TYR A 5 1.25 12.14 24.46
C TYR A 5 1.66 11.09 23.43
N THR A 6 2.75 11.33 22.69
CA THR A 6 3.25 10.36 21.70
C THR A 6 3.67 9.05 22.37
N ILE A 7 4.46 9.12 23.43
CA ILE A 7 4.92 7.94 24.18
C ILE A 7 3.71 7.18 24.76
N GLY A 8 2.78 7.88 25.41
CA GLY A 8 1.57 7.26 25.95
C GLY A 8 0.72 6.57 24.88
N PHE A 9 0.60 7.18 23.70
CA PHE A 9 -0.13 6.61 22.57
C PHE A 9 0.54 5.36 22.00
N ILE A 10 1.87 5.35 21.87
CA ILE A 10 2.62 4.17 21.40
C ILE A 10 2.64 3.06 22.47
N LEU A 11 2.78 3.40 23.75
CA LEU A 11 2.68 2.43 24.84
C LEU A 11 1.30 1.76 24.87
N LEU A 12 0.23 2.53 24.64
CA LEU A 12 -1.11 1.96 24.50
C LEU A 12 -1.19 0.96 23.34
N ALA A 13 -0.59 1.29 22.19
CA ALA A 13 -0.54 0.38 21.04
C ALA A 13 0.24 -0.90 21.35
N ILE A 14 1.35 -0.80 22.08
CA ILE A 14 2.12 -1.97 22.55
C ILE A 14 1.29 -2.82 23.52
N VAL A 15 0.56 -2.20 24.46
CA VAL A 15 -0.34 -2.93 25.36
C VAL A 15 -1.43 -3.65 24.57
N LEU A 16 -2.04 -3.00 23.58
CA LEU A 16 -3.04 -3.65 22.71
C LEU A 16 -2.43 -4.82 21.92
N GLN A 17 -1.21 -4.65 21.39
CA GLN A 17 -0.46 -5.72 20.73
C GLN A 17 -0.27 -6.93 21.65
N LEU A 18 0.14 -6.71 22.90
CA LEU A 18 0.36 -7.79 23.87
C LEU A 18 -0.95 -8.48 24.29
N LEU A 19 -2.08 -7.75 24.33
CA LEU A 19 -3.37 -8.28 24.76
C LEU A 19 -4.15 -8.98 23.65
N THR A 20 -4.04 -8.51 22.40
CA THR A 20 -4.92 -8.92 21.30
C THR A 20 -4.19 -9.53 20.11
N GLY A 21 -2.85 -9.52 20.10
CA GLY A 21 -2.07 -9.87 18.92
C GLY A 21 -2.18 -8.80 17.85
N ASN A 22 -2.14 -9.20 16.58
CA ASN A 22 -2.16 -8.26 15.46
C ASN A 22 -3.54 -7.67 15.17
N PHE A 23 -3.52 -6.48 14.56
CA PHE A 23 -4.71 -5.79 14.11
C PHE A 23 -5.36 -6.55 12.93
N PRO A 24 -6.69 -6.80 12.95
CA PRO A 24 -7.38 -7.44 11.84
C PRO A 24 -7.48 -6.48 10.64
N VAL A 25 -6.52 -6.52 9.73
CA VAL A 25 -6.44 -5.61 8.58
C VAL A 25 -7.63 -5.70 7.61
N SER A 26 -8.41 -6.79 7.67
CA SER A 26 -9.70 -6.90 6.97
C SER A 26 -10.71 -5.82 7.39
N PHE A 27 -10.54 -5.19 8.56
CA PHE A 27 -11.31 -4.00 8.96
C PHE A 27 -11.13 -2.84 7.98
N PHE A 28 -9.98 -2.75 7.31
CA PHE A 28 -9.72 -1.73 6.29
C PHE A 28 -10.17 -2.15 4.88
N ALA A 29 -10.86 -3.28 4.71
CA ALA A 29 -11.41 -3.63 3.41
C ALA A 29 -12.57 -2.69 3.02
N PHE A 30 -12.81 -2.54 1.73
CA PHE A 30 -13.98 -1.82 1.24
C PHE A 30 -15.29 -2.54 1.65
N PRO A 31 -16.34 -1.82 2.10
CA PRO A 31 -16.49 -0.36 2.17
C PRO A 31 -16.09 0.27 3.52
N LEU A 32 -15.62 -0.54 4.49
CA LEU A 32 -15.36 -0.08 5.86
C LEU A 32 -14.24 0.96 5.93
N ASN A 33 -13.21 0.86 5.09
CA ASN A 33 -12.16 1.89 4.98
C ASN A 33 -12.71 3.29 4.69
N ILE A 34 -13.61 3.44 3.72
CA ILE A 34 -14.22 4.72 3.35
C ILE A 34 -15.08 5.26 4.49
N ILE A 35 -15.88 4.40 5.12
CA ILE A 35 -16.73 4.79 6.25
C ILE A 35 -15.86 5.27 7.41
N PHE A 36 -14.82 4.51 7.74
CA PHE A 36 -13.84 4.87 8.78
C PHE A 36 -13.17 6.21 8.48
N ALA A 37 -12.68 6.41 7.25
CA ALA A 37 -12.04 7.65 6.83
C ALA A 37 -12.98 8.86 6.93
N ALA A 38 -14.23 8.72 6.48
CA ALA A 38 -15.22 9.78 6.53
C ALA A 38 -15.53 10.20 7.98
N ILE A 39 -15.78 9.23 8.86
CA ILE A 39 -16.02 9.49 10.29
C ILE A 39 -14.79 10.13 10.93
N TRP A 40 -13.60 9.58 10.68
CA TRP A 40 -12.35 10.08 11.24
C TRP A 40 -12.05 11.52 10.82
N LEU A 41 -12.14 11.84 9.52
CA LEU A 41 -11.93 13.20 9.01
C LEU A 41 -12.99 14.18 9.54
N PHE A 42 -14.25 13.73 9.66
CA PHE A 42 -15.31 14.54 10.25
C PHE A 42 -15.03 14.86 11.73
N LEU A 43 -14.59 13.87 12.52
CA LEU A 43 -14.21 14.08 13.91
C LEU A 43 -13.01 15.02 14.05
N LEU A 44 -11.98 14.88 13.21
CA LEU A 44 -10.85 15.81 13.18
C LEU A 44 -11.28 17.24 12.81
N TRP A 45 -12.24 17.37 11.89
CA TRP A 45 -12.81 18.66 11.53
C TRP A 45 -13.58 19.30 12.69
N ILE A 46 -14.42 18.54 13.42
CA ILE A 46 -15.08 19.01 14.65
C ILE A 46 -14.04 19.42 15.69
N LEU A 47 -13.03 18.58 15.92
CA LEU A 47 -11.96 18.82 16.88
C LEU A 47 -11.22 20.13 16.57
N TYR A 48 -10.95 20.40 15.30
CA TYR A 48 -10.31 21.64 14.88
C TYR A 48 -11.25 22.86 15.02
N LYS A 49 -12.52 22.73 14.63
CA LYS A 49 -13.48 23.84 14.57
C LYS A 49 -14.00 24.24 15.95
N GLU A 50 -14.49 23.29 16.72
CA GLU A 50 -15.18 23.52 18.01
C GLU A 50 -14.21 23.47 19.20
N TYR A 51 -13.15 22.66 19.10
CA TYR A 51 -12.23 22.38 20.22
C TYR A 51 -10.80 22.86 19.98
N ARG A 52 -10.64 23.97 19.25
CA ARG A 52 -9.35 24.50 18.77
C ARG A 52 -8.28 24.67 19.87
N ASN A 53 -8.68 25.05 21.08
CA ASN A 53 -7.75 25.39 22.17
C ASN A 53 -7.42 24.22 23.11
N THR A 54 -7.99 23.04 22.87
CA THR A 54 -7.70 21.85 23.69
C THR A 54 -6.26 21.39 23.53
N LYS A 55 -5.77 20.61 24.51
CA LYS A 55 -4.40 20.07 24.47
C LYS A 55 -4.22 19.10 23.30
N ILE A 56 -5.25 18.32 22.95
CA ILE A 56 -5.23 17.36 21.84
C ILE A 56 -5.13 18.08 20.50
N THR A 57 -5.94 19.11 20.26
CA THR A 57 -5.86 19.90 19.02
C THR A 57 -4.48 20.56 18.86
N ARG A 58 -3.94 21.12 19.94
CA ARG A 58 -2.58 21.69 19.94
C ARG A 58 -1.48 20.65 19.74
N PHE A 59 -1.69 19.41 20.20
CA PHE A 59 -0.79 18.29 19.98
C PHE A 59 -0.84 17.86 18.50
N LEU A 60 -2.01 17.59 17.94
CA LEU A 60 -2.14 17.13 16.56
C LEU A 60 -1.75 18.19 15.51
N CYS A 61 -1.89 19.48 15.80
CA CYS A 61 -1.44 20.56 14.90
C CYS A 61 0.04 20.97 15.08
N SER A 62 0.79 20.35 15.99
CA SER A 62 2.15 20.78 16.31
C SER A 62 3.19 20.26 15.31
N PRO A 63 4.16 21.09 14.86
CA PRO A 63 5.28 20.63 14.03
C PRO A 63 6.13 19.54 14.71
N GLN A 64 6.25 19.59 16.04
CA GLN A 64 6.96 18.54 16.79
C GLN A 64 6.27 17.17 16.67
N THR A 65 4.95 17.14 16.55
CA THR A 65 4.20 15.89 16.36
C THR A 65 4.44 15.34 14.97
N SER A 66 4.56 16.21 13.97
CA SER A 66 4.98 15.83 12.61
C SER A 66 6.35 15.16 12.62
N ILE A 67 7.38 15.81 13.20
CA ILE A 67 8.75 15.25 13.30
C ILE A 67 8.73 13.90 14.00
N LEU A 68 8.02 13.78 15.13
CA LEU A 68 7.92 12.52 15.88
C LEU A 68 7.21 11.42 15.08
N SER A 69 6.07 11.74 14.44
CA SER A 69 5.31 10.75 13.66
C SER A 69 6.07 10.28 12.43
N ILE A 70 6.81 11.17 11.75
CA ILE A 70 7.68 10.83 10.62
C ILE A 70 8.85 9.98 11.10
N GLY A 71 9.51 10.36 12.20
CA GLY A 71 10.61 9.59 12.77
C GLY A 71 10.18 8.18 13.19
N LEU A 72 9.01 8.06 13.81
CA LEU A 72 8.41 6.76 14.15
C LEU A 72 8.05 5.95 12.90
N PHE A 73 7.50 6.58 11.87
CA PHE A 73 7.17 5.90 10.61
C PHE A 73 8.42 5.38 9.89
N ILE A 74 9.49 6.19 9.84
CA ILE A 74 10.80 5.75 9.33
C ILE A 74 11.36 4.60 10.17
N GLY A 75 11.30 4.72 11.51
CA GLY A 75 11.71 3.63 12.42
C GLY A 75 10.93 2.34 12.17
N GLY A 76 9.63 2.44 11.94
CA GLY A 76 8.79 1.31 11.54
C GLY A 76 9.19 0.72 10.19
N GLY A 77 9.50 1.56 9.20
CA GLY A 77 10.06 1.13 7.92
C GLY A 77 11.38 0.37 8.06
N LEU A 78 12.24 0.75 9.02
CA LEU A 78 13.45 0.00 9.33
C LEU A 78 13.13 -1.37 9.92
N VAL A 79 12.10 -1.51 10.76
CA VAL A 79 11.66 -2.83 11.24
C VAL A 79 11.24 -3.72 10.06
N ILE A 80 10.44 -3.18 9.14
CA ILE A 80 10.01 -3.90 7.93
C ILE A 80 11.20 -4.35 7.09
N GLY A 81 12.23 -3.52 6.94
CA GLY A 81 13.41 -3.83 6.12
C GLY A 81 14.48 -4.69 6.80
N LEU A 82 14.58 -4.66 8.14
CA LEU A 82 15.61 -5.39 8.90
C LEU A 82 15.13 -6.75 9.42
N PHE A 83 13.82 -6.96 9.52
CA PHE A 83 13.22 -8.23 9.95
C PHE A 83 12.50 -8.90 8.78
N PRO A 84 12.60 -10.24 8.64
CA PRO A 84 11.83 -10.95 7.63
C PRO A 84 10.33 -10.76 7.91
N GLN A 85 9.58 -10.36 6.88
CA GLN A 85 8.12 -10.23 6.97
C GLN A 85 7.49 -11.55 6.53
N LEU A 86 6.98 -12.30 7.51
CA LEU A 86 6.52 -13.67 7.39
C LEU A 86 5.00 -13.74 7.24
N SER A 87 4.51 -14.85 6.70
CA SER A 87 3.08 -15.17 6.72
C SER A 87 2.58 -15.46 8.14
N ASP A 88 1.26 -15.45 8.33
CA ASP A 88 0.65 -15.77 9.62
C ASP A 88 0.96 -17.20 10.07
N ALA A 89 1.03 -18.15 9.13
CA ALA A 89 1.37 -19.54 9.41
C ALA A 89 2.82 -19.70 9.88
N GLU A 90 3.75 -19.02 9.22
CA GLU A 90 5.17 -19.05 9.62
C GLU A 90 5.38 -18.34 10.96
N THR A 91 4.70 -17.22 11.19
CA THR A 91 4.85 -16.45 12.45
C THR A 91 4.45 -17.26 13.68
N GLN A 92 3.47 -18.16 13.59
CA GLN A 92 3.09 -19.05 14.68
C GLN A 92 4.22 -20.00 15.13
N THR A 93 5.18 -20.28 14.24
CA THR A 93 6.35 -21.10 14.56
C THR A 93 7.46 -20.31 15.26
N HIS A 94 7.43 -18.97 15.17
CA HIS A 94 8.38 -18.08 15.82
C HIS A 94 7.88 -17.63 17.20
N GLY A 95 8.59 -18.04 18.26
CA GLY A 95 8.34 -17.59 19.63
C GLY A 95 9.18 -16.37 20.03
N GLY A 96 8.85 -15.79 21.19
CA GLY A 96 9.68 -14.77 21.87
C GLY A 96 9.16 -13.34 21.73
N LEU A 97 9.83 -12.42 22.44
CA LEU A 97 9.38 -11.03 22.64
C LEU A 97 9.16 -10.27 21.32
N LEU A 98 10.06 -10.44 20.34
CA LEU A 98 9.98 -9.76 19.04
C LEU A 98 8.79 -10.27 18.20
N ALA A 99 8.48 -11.57 18.28
CA ALA A 99 7.31 -12.13 17.63
C ALA A 99 6.02 -11.63 18.30
N THR A 100 5.96 -11.57 19.63
CA THR A 100 4.81 -11.04 20.37
C THR A 100 4.56 -9.56 20.07
N LEU A 101 5.63 -8.76 19.88
CA LEU A 101 5.53 -7.36 19.48
C LEU A 101 5.18 -7.17 17.99
N GLY A 102 5.08 -8.24 17.21
CA GLY A 102 4.70 -8.22 15.80
C GLY A 102 5.82 -7.81 14.85
N CYS A 103 7.11 -7.94 15.21
CA CYS A 103 8.22 -7.51 14.34
C CYS A 103 8.31 -8.30 13.02
N TYR A 104 7.86 -9.55 12.99
CA TYR A 104 7.86 -10.42 11.80
C TYR A 104 6.63 -10.23 10.90
N ASN A 105 5.64 -9.47 11.32
CA ASN A 105 4.47 -9.08 10.53
C ASN A 105 4.05 -7.66 10.94
N PHE A 106 5.02 -6.74 10.81
CA PHE A 106 4.96 -5.44 11.47
C PHE A 106 3.87 -4.54 10.90
N MET A 107 3.57 -4.66 9.60
CA MET A 107 2.52 -3.89 8.94
C MET A 107 1.11 -4.20 9.48
N THR A 108 0.92 -5.35 10.14
CA THR A 108 -0.35 -5.73 10.80
C THR A 108 -0.32 -5.49 12.31
N SER A 109 0.80 -5.03 12.89
CA SER A 109 0.92 -4.78 14.33
C SER A 109 0.16 -3.52 14.77
N TRP A 110 -0.37 -3.50 15.99
CA TRP A 110 -1.00 -2.30 16.55
C TRP A 110 -0.04 -1.11 16.61
N THR A 111 1.25 -1.37 16.83
CA THR A 111 2.29 -0.33 16.86
C THR A 111 2.36 0.40 15.52
N PHE A 112 2.43 -0.34 14.41
CA PHE A 112 2.45 0.26 13.07
C PHE A 112 1.15 1.00 12.75
N ILE A 113 0.00 0.38 13.03
CA ILE A 113 -1.32 1.01 12.82
C ILE A 113 -1.46 2.31 13.62
N ALA A 114 -0.99 2.34 14.87
CA ALA A 114 -0.96 3.54 15.69
C ALA A 114 -0.05 4.62 15.09
N ILE A 115 1.19 4.27 14.71
CA ILE A 115 2.13 5.22 14.08
C ILE A 115 1.49 5.85 12.83
N LEU A 116 0.92 5.03 11.95
CA LEU A 116 0.27 5.49 10.73
C LEU A 116 -0.95 6.37 11.04
N PHE A 117 -1.79 5.96 12.00
CA PHE A 117 -2.95 6.73 12.42
C PHE A 117 -2.57 8.10 13.00
N LEU A 118 -1.49 8.18 13.78
CA LEU A 118 -0.98 9.44 14.31
C LEU A 118 -0.46 10.35 13.18
N LEU A 119 0.33 9.79 12.25
CA LEU A 119 0.88 10.52 11.10
C LEU A 119 -0.25 11.09 10.22
N LEU A 120 -1.21 10.25 9.83
CA LEU A 120 -2.35 10.65 9.02
C LEU A 120 -3.28 11.62 9.76
N SER A 121 -3.48 11.48 11.08
CA SER A 121 -4.24 12.44 11.90
C SER A 121 -3.55 13.80 11.93
N ASN A 122 -2.22 13.82 12.14
CA ASN A 122 -1.42 15.04 12.12
C ASN A 122 -1.49 15.73 10.74
N LEU A 123 -1.34 14.96 9.67
CA LEU A 123 -1.40 15.44 8.29
C LEU A 123 -2.78 16.00 7.92
N ALA A 124 -3.87 15.32 8.33
CA ALA A 124 -5.23 15.79 8.15
C ALA A 124 -5.48 17.09 8.93
N MET A 125 -5.07 17.17 10.20
CA MET A 125 -5.24 18.38 11.03
C MET A 125 -4.48 19.59 10.47
N ILE A 126 -3.26 19.39 9.96
CA ILE A 126 -2.48 20.43 9.28
C ILE A 126 -3.17 20.88 7.99
N THR A 127 -3.75 19.94 7.23
CA THR A 127 -4.50 20.24 6.01
C THR A 127 -5.78 21.02 6.32
N ILE A 128 -6.57 20.62 7.32
CA ILE A 128 -7.77 21.33 7.77
C ILE A 128 -7.42 22.75 8.25
N HIS A 129 -6.35 22.89 9.04
CA HIS A 129 -5.81 24.18 9.45
C HIS A 129 -5.43 25.06 8.25
N ALA A 130 -4.82 24.45 7.22
CA ALA A 130 -4.41 25.14 6.01
C ALA A 130 -5.61 25.66 5.21
N CYS A 131 -6.62 24.81 4.99
CA CYS A 131 -7.85 25.14 4.24
C CYS A 131 -8.62 26.31 4.84
N ARG A 132 -8.57 26.51 6.17
CA ARG A 132 -9.34 27.57 6.84
C ARG A 132 -8.72 28.96 6.80
N HIS A 133 -7.42 29.13 6.54
CA HIS A 133 -6.86 30.48 6.29
C HIS A 133 -6.61 30.67 4.79
N ARG A 134 -7.47 31.50 4.18
CA ARG A 134 -7.66 31.67 2.74
C ARG A 134 -6.62 32.62 2.12
N LYS A 135 -5.38 32.17 1.94
CA LYS A 135 -4.37 32.86 1.09
C LYS A 135 -4.03 31.99 -0.13
N GLN A 136 -3.97 32.60 -1.31
CA GLN A 136 -3.66 31.96 -2.61
C GLN A 136 -2.41 31.06 -2.56
N THR A 137 -1.35 31.45 -1.84
CA THR A 137 -0.11 30.65 -1.71
C THR A 137 -0.29 29.34 -0.94
N ARG A 138 -1.38 29.17 -0.17
CA ARG A 138 -1.62 27.98 0.66
C ARG A 138 -2.22 26.80 -0.10
N TRP A 139 -2.80 26.98 -1.29
CA TRP A 139 -3.38 25.85 -2.02
C TRP A 139 -2.32 24.82 -2.44
N ARG A 140 -1.09 25.29 -2.73
CA ARG A 140 0.07 24.45 -3.07
C ARG A 140 0.50 23.58 -1.89
N PHE A 141 0.51 24.18 -0.70
CA PHE A 141 0.74 23.48 0.55
C PHE A 141 -0.34 22.43 0.82
N ILE A 142 -1.62 22.79 0.61
CA ILE A 142 -2.77 21.89 0.75
C ILE A 142 -2.65 20.71 -0.23
N LEU A 143 -2.33 20.97 -1.50
CA LEU A 143 -2.20 19.93 -2.51
C LEU A 143 -1.12 18.91 -2.12
N ASN A 144 0.03 19.38 -1.62
CA ASN A 144 1.09 18.50 -1.16
C ASN A 144 0.67 17.64 0.04
N HIS A 145 0.05 18.26 1.06
CA HIS A 145 -0.33 17.54 2.28
C HIS A 145 -1.53 16.60 2.08
N ALA A 146 -2.53 17.04 1.31
CA ALA A 146 -3.67 16.22 0.92
C ALA A 146 -3.26 15.06 0.01
N GLY A 147 -2.34 15.31 -0.94
CA GLY A 147 -1.78 14.28 -1.81
C GLY A 147 -1.04 13.19 -1.02
N LEU A 148 -0.19 13.60 -0.06
CA LEU A 148 0.50 12.66 0.82
C LEU A 148 -0.48 11.87 1.69
N TRP A 149 -1.54 12.53 2.20
CA TRP A 149 -2.56 11.85 2.98
C TRP A 149 -3.28 10.79 2.15
N LEU A 150 -3.66 11.14 0.92
CA LEU A 150 -4.35 10.26 -0.02
C LEU A 150 -3.46 9.06 -0.41
N ALA A 151 -2.19 9.31 -0.73
CA ALA A 151 -1.24 8.27 -1.12
C ALA A 151 -0.97 7.27 0.03
N LEU A 152 -0.75 7.75 1.25
CA LEU A 152 -0.53 6.90 2.41
C LEU A 152 -1.79 6.14 2.82
N PHE A 153 -2.95 6.80 2.81
CA PHE A 153 -4.24 6.18 3.12
C PHE A 153 -4.54 5.04 2.13
N ALA A 154 -4.52 5.33 0.83
CA ALA A 154 -4.82 4.35 -0.20
C ALA A 154 -3.77 3.24 -0.30
N GLY A 155 -2.49 3.59 -0.13
CA GLY A 155 -1.38 2.64 -0.28
C GLY A 155 -1.25 1.68 0.89
N VAL A 156 -1.57 2.11 2.12
CA VAL A 156 -1.40 1.27 3.31
C VAL A 156 -2.72 0.73 3.84
N LEU A 157 -3.78 1.54 3.93
CA LEU A 157 -5.08 1.06 4.43
C LEU A 157 -5.90 0.40 3.32
N GLY A 158 -5.77 0.86 2.07
CA GLY A 158 -6.37 0.23 0.90
C GLY A 158 -5.68 -1.07 0.45
N SER A 159 -4.51 -1.41 1.01
CA SER A 159 -3.80 -2.65 0.66
C SER A 159 -4.56 -3.92 1.07
N SER A 160 -5.48 -3.80 2.02
CA SER A 160 -6.37 -4.90 2.44
C SER A 160 -7.28 -5.40 1.31
N ASP A 161 -7.57 -4.57 0.31
CA ASP A 161 -8.34 -4.94 -0.88
C ASP A 161 -7.44 -5.47 -2.02
N THR A 162 -6.13 -5.61 -1.80
CA THR A 162 -5.19 -6.10 -2.82
C THR A 162 -5.18 -7.63 -2.85
N GLN A 163 -5.29 -8.20 -4.05
CA GLN A 163 -5.23 -9.63 -4.26
C GLN A 163 -4.11 -9.96 -5.25
N THR A 164 -3.28 -10.95 -4.91
CA THR A 164 -2.28 -11.50 -5.84
C THR A 164 -2.59 -12.96 -6.06
N LEU A 165 -2.89 -13.31 -7.30
CA LEU A 165 -3.25 -14.66 -7.73
C LEU A 165 -2.21 -15.17 -8.73
N ARG A 166 -1.94 -16.47 -8.70
CA ARG A 166 -1.07 -17.15 -9.66
C ARG A 166 -1.87 -18.19 -10.41
N ILE A 167 -1.75 -18.19 -11.74
CA ILE A 167 -2.42 -19.12 -12.62
C ILE A 167 -1.40 -19.83 -13.51
N PRO A 168 -1.26 -21.17 -13.40
CA PRO A 168 -0.49 -21.94 -14.37
C PRO A 168 -1.32 -22.10 -15.65
N LEU A 169 -0.72 -21.79 -16.80
CA LEU A 169 -1.34 -21.94 -18.11
C LEU A 169 -0.59 -22.97 -18.92
N TYR A 170 -1.29 -24.01 -19.38
CA TYR A 170 -0.75 -25.00 -20.31
C TYR A 170 -1.17 -24.65 -21.74
N LYS A 171 -0.28 -24.91 -22.69
CA LYS A 171 -0.50 -24.55 -24.09
C LYS A 171 -1.74 -25.26 -24.65
N GLY A 172 -2.70 -24.48 -25.17
CA GLY A 172 -3.97 -24.99 -25.71
C GLY A 172 -5.00 -25.43 -24.67
N GLU A 173 -4.75 -25.20 -23.38
CA GLU A 173 -5.69 -25.45 -22.29
C GLU A 173 -6.13 -24.11 -21.68
N PRO A 174 -7.38 -23.65 -21.92
CA PRO A 174 -7.89 -22.46 -21.27
C PRO A 174 -8.10 -22.71 -19.78
N ALA A 175 -7.69 -21.75 -18.95
CA ALA A 175 -7.80 -21.83 -17.50
C ALA A 175 -8.46 -20.58 -16.91
N ARG A 176 -9.17 -20.79 -15.79
CA ARG A 176 -9.80 -19.73 -14.98
C ARG A 176 -9.44 -19.80 -13.51
N GLU A 177 -8.92 -20.95 -13.09
CA GLU A 177 -8.61 -21.22 -11.70
C GLU A 177 -7.23 -20.65 -11.37
N ALA A 178 -7.20 -19.72 -10.42
CA ALA A 178 -5.98 -19.09 -9.94
C ALA A 178 -5.86 -19.28 -8.43
N PHE A 179 -4.64 -19.29 -7.93
CA PHE A 179 -4.34 -19.62 -6.54
C PHE A 179 -3.73 -18.40 -5.83
N ASP A 180 -4.19 -18.13 -4.61
CA ASP A 180 -3.53 -17.14 -3.75
C ASP A 180 -2.26 -17.70 -3.09
N MET A 181 -1.57 -16.87 -2.28
CA MET A 181 -0.34 -17.27 -1.58
C MET A 181 -0.55 -18.40 -0.56
N ASN A 182 -1.79 -18.62 -0.10
CA ASN A 182 -2.14 -19.70 0.83
C ASN A 182 -2.58 -20.98 0.09
N GLY A 183 -2.59 -20.96 -1.25
CA GLY A 183 -3.06 -22.07 -2.08
C GLY A 183 -4.57 -22.17 -2.19
N THR A 184 -5.32 -21.15 -1.75
CA THR A 184 -6.78 -21.12 -1.92
C THR A 184 -7.10 -20.82 -3.37
N SER A 185 -8.05 -21.57 -3.93
CA SER A 185 -8.53 -21.42 -5.31
C SER A 185 -9.51 -20.24 -5.43
N HIS A 186 -9.32 -19.44 -6.48
CA HIS A 186 -10.17 -18.31 -6.88
C HIS A 186 -10.42 -18.40 -8.38
N TYR A 187 -11.68 -18.30 -8.80
CA TYR A 187 -12.04 -18.30 -10.22
C TYR A 187 -12.08 -16.88 -10.78
N LEU A 188 -11.36 -16.65 -11.88
CA LEU A 188 -11.44 -15.42 -12.65
C LEU A 188 -12.77 -15.35 -13.41
N ASP A 189 -13.26 -14.13 -13.62
CA ASP A 189 -14.46 -13.81 -14.38
C ASP A 189 -14.25 -13.94 -15.91
N TYR A 190 -13.02 -14.19 -16.34
CA TYR A 190 -12.61 -14.44 -17.72
C TYR A 190 -11.69 -15.66 -17.82
N GLU A 191 -11.55 -16.19 -19.04
CA GLU A 191 -10.64 -17.29 -19.38
C GLU A 191 -9.29 -16.75 -19.82
N ILE A 192 -8.21 -17.47 -19.48
CA ILE A 192 -6.88 -17.19 -19.98
C ILE A 192 -6.35 -18.43 -20.71
N GLU A 193 -5.83 -18.25 -21.91
CA GLU A 193 -5.25 -19.31 -22.71
C GLU A 193 -3.84 -18.94 -23.20
N LEU A 194 -2.91 -19.89 -23.12
CA LEU A 194 -1.55 -19.71 -23.64
C LEU A 194 -1.50 -20.14 -25.12
N ASN A 195 -1.27 -19.16 -26.00
CA ASN A 195 -1.13 -19.39 -27.44
C ASN A 195 0.30 -19.80 -27.80
N SER A 196 1.28 -19.00 -27.38
CA SER A 196 2.70 -19.25 -27.63
C SER A 196 3.59 -18.68 -26.55
N PHE A 197 4.76 -19.27 -26.39
CA PHE A 197 5.79 -18.84 -25.46
C PHE A 197 7.13 -18.79 -26.19
N ALA A 198 7.93 -17.77 -25.88
CA ALA A 198 9.27 -17.61 -26.40
C ALA A 198 10.20 -17.10 -25.32
N VAL A 199 11.44 -17.60 -25.32
CA VAL A 199 12.54 -17.15 -24.47
C VAL A 199 13.78 -16.95 -25.32
N GLU A 200 14.39 -15.79 -25.12
CA GLU A 200 15.70 -15.41 -25.63
C GLU A 200 16.74 -15.62 -24.54
N TYR A 201 17.94 -16.03 -24.94
CA TYR A 201 19.05 -16.26 -24.04
C TYR A 201 20.23 -15.35 -24.40
N TYR A 202 20.92 -14.88 -23.38
CA TYR A 202 22.25 -14.30 -23.54
C TYR A 202 23.26 -15.37 -23.98
N PRO A 203 24.42 -14.98 -24.54
CA PRO A 203 25.48 -15.92 -24.90
C PRO A 203 26.00 -16.78 -23.74
N ASN A 204 25.82 -16.33 -22.49
CA ASN A 204 26.18 -17.06 -21.27
C ASN A 204 25.12 -18.07 -20.82
N GLY A 205 24.03 -18.25 -21.59
CA GLY A 205 22.96 -19.21 -21.30
C GLY A 205 21.90 -18.74 -20.30
N HIS A 206 22.02 -17.52 -19.74
CA HIS A 206 20.96 -16.96 -18.89
C HIS A 206 19.82 -16.40 -19.76
N PRO A 207 18.55 -16.58 -19.36
CA PRO A 207 17.42 -16.00 -20.09
C PRO A 207 17.51 -14.47 -20.06
N SER A 208 17.50 -13.85 -21.24
CA SER A 208 17.54 -12.39 -21.40
C SER A 208 16.14 -11.79 -21.41
N ARG A 209 15.20 -12.46 -22.08
CA ARG A 209 13.83 -12.04 -22.27
C ARG A 209 12.95 -13.28 -22.42
N PHE A 210 11.79 -13.29 -21.80
CA PHE A 210 10.77 -14.27 -22.09
C PHE A 210 9.42 -13.59 -22.23
N ALA A 211 8.62 -14.10 -23.15
CA ALA A 211 7.35 -13.55 -23.55
C ALA A 211 6.33 -14.65 -23.78
N ALA A 212 5.09 -14.37 -23.44
CA ALA A 212 3.95 -15.24 -23.66
C ALA A 212 2.87 -14.48 -24.44
N ASN A 213 2.45 -15.02 -25.57
CA ASN A 213 1.23 -14.58 -26.23
C ASN A 213 0.07 -15.35 -25.57
N VAL A 214 -0.82 -14.59 -24.95
CA VAL A 214 -1.97 -15.12 -24.22
C VAL A 214 -3.25 -14.47 -24.69
N ARG A 215 -4.35 -15.22 -24.63
CA ARG A 215 -5.70 -14.68 -24.81
C ARG A 215 -6.33 -14.47 -23.44
N LEU A 216 -6.66 -13.24 -23.08
CA LEU A 216 -7.39 -12.87 -21.86
C LEU A 216 -8.84 -12.52 -22.23
N GLY A 217 -9.76 -13.47 -22.02
CA GLY A 217 -11.14 -13.37 -22.49
C GLY A 217 -11.18 -13.25 -24.02
N ASN A 218 -11.48 -12.05 -24.51
CA ASN A 218 -11.58 -11.73 -25.94
C ASN A 218 -10.38 -10.94 -26.47
N GLU A 219 -9.40 -10.62 -25.62
CA GLU A 219 -8.23 -9.82 -26.01
C GLU A 219 -6.99 -10.70 -26.14
N GLU A 220 -6.19 -10.50 -27.19
CA GLU A 220 -4.85 -11.06 -27.28
C GLU A 220 -3.84 -10.07 -26.68
N ALA A 221 -2.96 -10.56 -25.82
CA ALA A 221 -1.90 -9.77 -25.21
C ALA A 221 -0.55 -10.47 -25.31
N LEU A 222 0.49 -9.69 -25.61
CA LEU A 222 1.87 -10.11 -25.48
C LEU A 222 2.36 -9.71 -24.08
N LEU A 223 2.52 -10.69 -23.20
CA LEU A 223 3.11 -10.50 -21.88
C LEU A 223 4.61 -10.71 -21.97
N GLU A 224 5.40 -9.75 -21.51
CA GLU A 224 6.86 -9.89 -21.42
C GLU A 224 7.31 -9.77 -19.96
N VAL A 225 8.46 -10.38 -19.65
CA VAL A 225 9.08 -10.19 -18.33
C VAL A 225 9.24 -8.70 -18.01
N ASN A 226 8.86 -8.30 -16.79
CA ASN A 226 8.85 -6.92 -16.31
C ASN A 226 7.93 -5.93 -17.05
N HIS A 227 7.11 -6.39 -18.00
CA HIS A 227 6.14 -5.56 -18.71
C HIS A 227 4.72 -6.10 -18.46
N PRO A 228 4.04 -5.65 -17.38
CA PRO A 228 2.68 -6.06 -17.10
C PRO A 228 1.68 -5.56 -18.13
N TYR A 229 0.65 -6.34 -18.38
CA TYR A 229 -0.53 -5.93 -19.15
C TYR A 229 -1.64 -5.49 -18.20
N SER A 230 -2.09 -4.24 -18.31
CA SER A 230 -3.24 -3.72 -17.56
C SER A 230 -4.53 -4.17 -18.26
N TYR A 231 -5.14 -5.24 -17.76
CA TYR A 231 -6.33 -5.83 -18.37
C TYR A 231 -7.61 -5.06 -18.00
N GLN A 232 -7.79 -4.76 -16.71
CA GLN A 232 -8.92 -3.99 -16.19
C GLN A 232 -8.46 -2.90 -15.24
N LEU A 233 -9.39 -2.04 -14.82
CA LEU A 233 -9.11 -0.96 -13.89
C LEU A 233 -8.62 -1.52 -12.54
N GLY A 234 -7.31 -1.40 -12.31
CA GLY A 234 -6.67 -1.90 -11.10
C GLY A 234 -6.34 -3.38 -11.17
N GLU A 235 -6.34 -4.01 -12.35
CA GLU A 235 -5.90 -5.38 -12.54
C GLU A 235 -4.76 -5.45 -13.57
N ASP A 236 -3.60 -5.88 -13.11
CA ASP A 236 -2.41 -6.07 -13.94
C ASP A 236 -2.03 -7.55 -14.00
N VAL A 237 -1.70 -8.04 -15.19
CA VAL A 237 -1.27 -9.42 -15.43
C VAL A 237 0.22 -9.44 -15.76
N TYR A 238 0.97 -10.23 -15.02
CA TYR A 238 2.42 -10.36 -15.13
C TYR A 238 2.78 -11.77 -15.59
N LEU A 239 3.77 -11.86 -16.47
CA LEU A 239 4.45 -13.13 -16.74
C LEU A 239 5.49 -13.37 -15.64
N SER A 240 5.23 -14.34 -14.76
CA SER A 240 6.01 -14.55 -13.53
C SER A 240 7.00 -15.70 -13.61
N GLY A 241 6.72 -16.70 -14.45
CA GLY A 241 7.57 -17.87 -14.57
C GLY A 241 7.21 -18.77 -15.75
N TYR A 242 8.08 -19.74 -16.01
CA TYR A 242 7.95 -20.75 -17.06
C TYR A 242 8.83 -21.96 -16.73
N ASP A 243 8.73 -23.03 -17.51
CA ASP A 243 9.65 -24.17 -17.41
C ASP A 243 11.07 -23.80 -17.91
N VAL A 244 11.95 -23.42 -16.98
CA VAL A 244 13.33 -23.02 -17.27
C VAL A 244 14.13 -24.16 -17.90
N MET A 245 13.82 -25.41 -17.60
CA MET A 245 14.55 -26.57 -18.14
C MET A 245 14.23 -26.81 -19.61
N LYS A 246 13.02 -26.48 -20.05
CA LYS A 246 12.58 -26.64 -21.45
C LYS A 246 12.76 -25.40 -22.32
N GLY A 247 12.88 -24.22 -21.71
CA GLY A 247 13.11 -22.99 -22.47
C GLY A 247 12.02 -22.71 -23.51
N ASN A 248 12.39 -22.64 -24.78
CA ASN A 248 11.44 -22.41 -25.88
C ASN A 248 10.46 -23.57 -26.08
N GLU A 249 10.77 -24.76 -25.57
CA GLU A 249 9.87 -25.91 -25.58
C GLU A 249 8.97 -25.96 -24.34
N SER A 250 8.90 -24.87 -23.59
CA SER A 250 8.02 -24.78 -22.42
C SER A 250 6.57 -25.00 -22.84
N SER A 251 5.93 -25.93 -22.13
CA SER A 251 4.53 -26.31 -22.34
C SER A 251 3.58 -25.52 -21.45
N TYR A 252 4.12 -24.75 -20.51
CA TYR A 252 3.35 -23.93 -19.59
C TYR A 252 4.07 -22.65 -19.19
N CYS A 253 3.31 -21.63 -18.82
CA CYS A 253 3.81 -20.46 -18.13
C CYS A 253 2.99 -20.19 -16.86
N ILE A 254 3.54 -19.37 -15.96
CA ILE A 254 2.85 -18.94 -14.75
C ILE A 254 2.58 -17.46 -14.89
N LEU A 255 1.31 -17.09 -14.94
CA LEU A 255 0.92 -15.70 -14.85
C LEU A 255 0.60 -15.33 -13.39
N GLN A 256 0.85 -14.08 -13.06
CA GLN A 256 0.45 -13.48 -11.79
C GLN A 256 -0.55 -12.36 -12.08
N VAL A 257 -1.78 -12.52 -11.60
CA VAL A 257 -2.85 -11.53 -11.69
C VAL A 257 -2.86 -10.72 -10.40
N VAL A 258 -2.64 -9.42 -10.49
CA VAL A 258 -2.56 -8.50 -9.35
C VAL A 258 -3.71 -7.52 -9.41
N ARG A 259 -4.65 -7.65 -8.47
CA ARG A 259 -5.78 -6.73 -8.29
C ARG A 259 -5.45 -5.72 -7.21
N GLN A 260 -5.44 -4.43 -7.55
CA GLN A 260 -5.16 -3.28 -6.70
C GLN A 260 -6.21 -2.17 -6.96
N PRO A 261 -7.40 -2.25 -6.33
CA PRO A 261 -8.48 -1.28 -6.54
C PRO A 261 -8.06 0.18 -6.24
N TRP A 262 -7.13 0.35 -5.31
CA TRP A 262 -6.66 1.65 -4.84
C TRP A 262 -5.49 2.24 -5.64
N LYS A 263 -4.98 1.52 -6.64
CA LYS A 263 -3.82 1.93 -7.46
C LYS A 263 -3.93 3.37 -7.96
N TYR A 264 -5.07 3.73 -8.55
CA TYR A 264 -5.27 5.07 -9.10
C TYR A 264 -5.46 6.15 -8.04
N VAL A 265 -5.95 5.80 -6.85
CA VAL A 265 -6.05 6.74 -5.72
C VAL A 265 -4.65 7.07 -5.18
N VAL A 266 -3.76 6.07 -5.10
CA VAL A 266 -2.34 6.26 -4.78
C VAL A 266 -1.67 7.16 -5.81
N VAL A 267 -1.84 6.86 -7.11
CA VAL A 267 -1.28 7.66 -8.20
C VAL A 267 -1.79 9.11 -8.16
N ALA A 268 -3.09 9.31 -7.93
CA ALA A 268 -3.66 10.64 -7.76
C ALA A 268 -3.01 11.41 -6.60
N GLY A 269 -2.80 10.75 -5.45
CA GLY A 269 -2.09 11.33 -4.31
C GLY A 269 -0.65 11.74 -4.64
N ILE A 270 0.09 10.89 -5.35
CA ILE A 270 1.47 11.18 -5.79
C ILE A 270 1.50 12.36 -6.77
N LEU A 271 0.60 12.39 -7.76
CA LEU A 271 0.51 13.50 -8.72
C LEU A 271 0.16 14.81 -8.02
N MET A 272 -0.75 14.78 -7.04
CA MET A 272 -1.06 15.95 -6.21
C MET A 272 0.18 16.45 -5.44
N MET A 273 0.98 15.54 -4.86
CA MET A 273 2.24 15.92 -4.22
C MET A 273 3.22 16.56 -5.19
N LEU A 274 3.42 15.96 -6.37
CA LEU A 274 4.33 16.46 -7.39
C LEU A 274 3.93 17.87 -7.87
N VAL A 275 2.66 18.06 -8.22
CA VAL A 275 2.15 19.38 -8.62
C VAL A 275 2.31 20.39 -7.47
N GLY A 276 2.05 19.98 -6.23
CA GLY A 276 2.18 20.85 -5.05
C GLY A 276 3.62 21.30 -4.84
N ALA A 277 4.57 20.37 -4.96
CA ALA A 277 5.99 20.62 -4.87
C ALA A 277 6.49 21.54 -5.99
N ILE A 278 6.17 21.23 -7.26
CA ILE A 278 6.56 22.06 -8.42
C ILE A 278 6.08 23.51 -8.26
N LEU A 279 4.83 23.69 -7.83
CA LEU A 279 4.28 25.04 -7.64
C LEU A 279 4.89 25.79 -6.46
N LEU A 280 5.35 25.10 -5.42
CA LEU A 280 6.11 25.69 -4.33
C LEU A 280 7.51 26.12 -4.79
N PHE A 281 8.17 25.34 -5.66
CA PHE A 281 9.48 25.68 -6.23
C PHE A 281 9.41 26.89 -7.18
N ILE A 282 8.50 26.88 -8.15
CA ILE A 282 8.41 27.94 -9.18
C ILE A 282 8.11 29.32 -8.56
N ASN A 283 7.30 29.35 -7.51
CA ASN A 283 6.79 30.58 -6.91
C ASN A 283 7.09 30.59 -5.41
N GLY A 284 8.37 30.36 -5.06
CA GLY A 284 8.89 30.34 -3.69
C GLY A 284 8.40 31.52 -2.84
N PRO A 285 8.56 31.45 -1.51
CA PRO A 285 8.02 32.45 -0.59
C PRO A 285 8.49 33.85 -1.03
N LYS A 286 7.55 34.69 -1.47
CA LYS A 286 7.81 36.11 -1.68
C LYS A 286 8.26 36.66 -0.34
N SER A 287 9.46 37.23 -0.27
CA SER A 287 9.96 37.87 0.94
C SER A 287 8.90 38.86 1.43
N VAL A 288 8.42 38.64 2.65
CA VAL A 288 7.64 39.65 3.38
C VAL A 288 8.64 40.58 4.04
#